data_AF-A0A0V8RYS6-F1
#
_entry.id   AF-A0A0V8RYS6-F1
#
_cell.length_a   1.000
_cell.length_b   1.000
_cell.length_c   1.000
_cell.angle_alpha   90.00
_cell.angle_beta   90.00
_cell.angle_gamma   90.00
#
_symmetry.space_group_name_H-M   'P 1'
#
loop_
_entity.id
_entity.type
_entity.pdbx_description
1 polymer ?
#
loop_
_entity_poly.entity_id
_entity_poly.type
_entity_poly.pdbx_seq_one_letter_code
_entity_poly.pdbx_strand_id
1 'polypeptide(L)'
;MFSLVSRRAGAATASVLLAAVALSGCSLFGGGGSKATDISKLPNIPQGQKQQLVQQMQSASGDQKKQIAAKAVALNNMVGAQLVAEAPVTIAQQTFKLDPKGQTVVNKNETIYQMMSATDFWRLGNDTYDLCVEQNCEYYSSWTVDVEGSGSDLTYVWTLKIEGSDQPDKPLVRRFKVAK
;
A
#
# COMPACT_ATOMS: atom_id res chain seq x y z
N MET A 1 2.97 -14.07 -53.11
CA MET A 1 4.00 -13.10 -52.70
C MET A 1 4.44 -13.45 -51.29
N PHE A 2 5.71 -13.80 -51.11
CA PHE A 2 6.30 -13.96 -49.77
C PHE A 2 6.52 -12.58 -49.16
N SER A 3 6.19 -12.41 -47.88
CA SER A 3 6.85 -11.43 -47.00
C SER A 3 6.69 -11.81 -45.53
N LEU A 4 7.77 -12.42 -45.03
CA LEU A 4 8.43 -12.17 -43.73
C LEU A 4 7.59 -12.22 -42.45
N VAL A 5 7.74 -13.36 -41.78
CA VAL A 5 7.82 -13.50 -40.33
C VAL A 5 8.64 -12.35 -39.71
N SER A 6 8.08 -11.70 -38.70
CA SER A 6 8.88 -11.04 -37.66
C SER A 6 8.46 -11.59 -36.31
N ARG A 7 9.14 -12.66 -35.89
CA ARG A 7 9.23 -13.06 -34.48
C ARG A 7 10.19 -12.07 -33.81
N ARG A 8 9.71 -11.30 -32.84
CA ARG A 8 10.54 -10.70 -31.79
C ARG A 8 9.99 -11.25 -30.48
N ALA A 9 10.52 -12.37 -29.99
CA ALA A 9 11.71 -12.43 -29.12
C ALA A 9 11.52 -11.51 -27.91
N GLY A 10 11.16 -12.11 -26.79
CA GLY A 10 10.89 -11.43 -25.54
C GLY A 10 12.14 -10.85 -24.90
N ALA A 11 11.90 -9.95 -23.94
CA ALA A 11 12.80 -9.67 -22.84
C ALA A 11 11.93 -9.29 -21.64
N ALA A 12 11.58 -10.29 -20.82
CA ALA A 12 11.13 -10.05 -19.47
C ALA A 12 12.36 -9.67 -18.64
N THR A 13 12.60 -8.38 -18.46
CA THR A 13 13.59 -7.90 -17.50
C THR A 13 12.87 -7.60 -16.19
N ALA A 14 12.79 -8.61 -15.34
CA ALA A 14 12.44 -8.45 -13.94
C ALA A 14 13.63 -7.81 -13.21
N SER A 15 13.53 -6.53 -12.90
CA SER A 15 14.53 -5.83 -12.07
C SER A 15 14.17 -5.99 -10.60
N VAL A 16 14.53 -7.14 -10.01
CA VAL A 16 14.55 -7.30 -8.56
C VAL A 16 15.92 -6.84 -8.06
N LEU A 17 16.00 -5.58 -7.62
CA LEU A 17 17.16 -5.08 -6.89
C LEU A 17 16.99 -5.44 -5.41
N LEU A 18 17.52 -6.61 -5.03
CA LEU A 18 17.81 -6.96 -3.64
C LEU A 18 19.18 -6.38 -3.27
N ALA A 19 19.20 -5.18 -2.71
CA ALA A 19 20.39 -4.65 -2.05
C ALA A 19 20.53 -5.31 -0.67
N ALA A 20 21.38 -6.34 -0.58
CA ALA A 20 21.81 -6.92 0.68
C ALA A 20 23.00 -6.10 1.23
N VAL A 21 22.76 -5.32 2.30
CA VAL A 21 23.84 -4.81 3.16
C VAL A 21 23.91 -5.73 4.38
N ALA A 22 24.90 -6.60 4.39
CA ALA A 22 25.28 -7.37 5.56
C ALA A 22 26.19 -6.50 6.44
N LEU A 23 25.67 -6.04 7.58
CA LEU A 23 26.48 -5.56 8.69
C LEU A 23 26.25 -6.50 9.87
N SER A 24 27.33 -7.22 10.19
CA SER A 24 27.52 -8.04 11.37
C SER A 24 27.31 -7.22 12.65
N GLY A 25 26.38 -7.67 13.48
CA GLY A 25 26.19 -7.21 14.85
C GLY A 25 25.55 -8.30 15.69
N CYS A 26 26.36 -9.05 16.44
CA CYS A 26 25.88 -9.98 17.46
C CYS A 26 25.07 -9.21 18.52
N SER A 27 23.80 -9.54 18.67
CA SER A 27 23.03 -9.18 19.85
C SER A 27 22.36 -10.43 20.42
N LEU A 28 22.89 -10.85 21.57
CA LEU A 28 22.22 -11.72 22.53
C LEU A 28 20.99 -10.97 23.04
N PHE A 29 19.82 -11.19 22.43
CA PHE A 29 18.57 -10.70 23.00
C PHE A 29 17.47 -11.74 22.86
N GLY A 30 17.16 -12.37 24.00
CA GLY A 30 15.82 -12.72 24.44
C GLY A 30 14.99 -13.57 23.49
N GLY A 31 14.97 -14.87 23.77
CA GLY A 31 13.90 -15.77 23.33
C GLY A 31 12.55 -15.30 23.85
N GLY A 32 11.88 -14.44 23.10
CA GLY A 32 10.46 -14.20 23.16
C GLY A 32 9.86 -14.81 21.91
N GLY A 33 9.17 -15.93 22.04
CA GLY A 33 8.38 -16.52 20.96
C GLY A 33 7.25 -15.58 20.58
N SER A 34 7.54 -14.58 19.74
CA SER A 34 6.54 -13.74 19.10
C SER A 34 5.62 -14.68 18.33
N LYS A 35 4.37 -14.80 18.77
CA LYS A 35 3.34 -15.48 17.97
C LYS A 35 3.43 -14.90 16.57
N ALA A 36 3.69 -15.76 15.59
CA ALA A 36 3.78 -15.33 14.20
C ALA A 36 2.47 -14.62 13.85
N THR A 37 2.57 -13.39 13.32
CA THR A 37 1.39 -12.65 12.86
C THR A 37 0.71 -13.45 11.77
N ASP A 38 -0.54 -13.84 12.00
CA ASP A 38 -1.35 -14.52 11.00
C ASP A 38 -1.95 -13.48 10.04
N ILE A 39 -1.20 -13.16 8.98
CA ILE A 39 -1.56 -12.14 7.96
C ILE A 39 -2.95 -12.42 7.36
N SER A 40 -3.33 -13.70 7.24
CA SER A 40 -4.63 -14.09 6.67
C SER A 40 -5.83 -13.57 7.47
N LYS A 41 -5.64 -13.32 8.77
CA LYS A 41 -6.67 -12.84 9.69
C LYS A 41 -6.75 -11.32 9.81
N LEU A 42 -5.88 -10.58 9.13
CA LEU A 42 -5.90 -9.13 9.13
C LEU A 42 -7.03 -8.64 8.22
N PRO A 43 -8.11 -8.03 8.74
CA PRO A 43 -9.31 -7.75 7.94
C PRO A 43 -9.10 -6.63 6.92
N ASN A 44 -8.22 -5.66 7.21
CA ASN A 44 -8.18 -4.38 6.50
C ASN A 44 -7.14 -4.34 5.37
N ILE A 45 -6.75 -5.49 4.83
CA ILE A 45 -5.78 -5.59 3.73
C ILE A 45 -6.50 -6.21 2.51
N PRO A 46 -6.33 -5.70 1.28
CA PRO A 46 -6.87 -6.35 0.08
C PRO A 46 -6.37 -7.80 -0.05
N GLN A 47 -7.23 -8.70 -0.54
CA GLN A 47 -6.94 -10.14 -0.52
C GLN A 47 -5.73 -10.51 -1.39
N GLY A 48 -5.57 -9.89 -2.56
CA GLY A 48 -4.39 -10.07 -3.41
C GLY A 48 -3.10 -9.65 -2.70
N GLN A 49 -3.14 -8.53 -1.97
CA GLN A 49 -1.98 -8.04 -1.20
C GLN A 49 -1.68 -8.97 -0.01
N LYS A 50 -2.70 -9.51 0.68
CA LYS A 50 -2.49 -10.53 1.72
C LYS A 50 -1.76 -11.76 1.17
N GLN A 51 -2.19 -12.27 0.01
CA GLN A 51 -1.58 -13.44 -0.61
C GLN A 51 -0.11 -13.18 -0.95
N GLN A 52 0.22 -12.02 -1.50
CA GLN A 52 1.61 -11.63 -1.78
C GLN A 52 2.45 -11.56 -0.50
N LEU A 53 1.93 -10.95 0.57
CA LEU A 53 2.64 -10.87 1.85
C LEU A 53 2.86 -12.26 2.48
N VAL A 54 1.88 -13.16 2.38
CA VAL A 54 2.03 -14.55 2.85
C VAL A 54 3.10 -15.29 2.04
N GLN A 55 3.10 -15.15 0.72
CA GLN A 55 4.12 -15.76 -0.14
C GLN A 55 5.53 -15.24 0.19
N GLN A 56 5.68 -13.92 0.37
CA GLN A 56 6.93 -13.31 0.82
C GLN A 56 7.37 -13.85 2.18
N MET A 57 6.43 -14.04 3.11
CA MET A 57 6.74 -14.57 4.44
C MET A 57 7.19 -16.04 4.42
N GLN A 58 6.68 -16.83 3.47
CA GLN A 58 7.09 -18.22 3.27
C GLN A 58 8.51 -18.34 2.69
N SER A 59 8.90 -17.43 1.79
CA SER A 59 10.22 -17.42 1.15
C SER A 59 11.29 -16.67 1.94
N ALA A 60 10.90 -15.78 2.87
CA ALA A 60 11.79 -14.99 3.71
C ALA A 60 12.45 -15.80 4.85
N SER A 61 13.52 -15.26 5.42
CA SER A 61 14.20 -15.82 6.60
C SER A 61 14.43 -14.77 7.70
N GLY A 62 14.54 -15.21 8.95
CA GLY A 62 14.93 -14.37 10.09
C GLY A 62 14.19 -13.02 10.16
N ASP A 63 14.95 -11.94 10.09
CA ASP A 63 14.43 -10.58 10.23
C ASP A 63 13.53 -10.12 9.07
N GLN A 64 13.69 -10.69 7.87
CA GLN A 64 12.78 -10.39 6.75
C GLN A 64 11.34 -10.81 7.08
N LYS A 65 11.15 -11.94 7.76
CA LYS A 65 9.82 -12.35 8.22
C LYS A 65 9.22 -11.34 9.20
N LYS A 66 10.05 -10.81 10.12
CA LYS A 66 9.61 -9.77 11.07
C LYS A 66 9.20 -8.49 10.35
N GLN A 67 9.96 -8.07 9.34
CA GLN A 67 9.64 -6.89 8.53
C GLN A 67 8.34 -7.07 7.74
N ILE A 68 8.13 -8.24 7.11
CA ILE A 68 6.89 -8.53 6.37
C ILE A 68 5.68 -8.54 7.34
N ALA A 69 5.83 -9.16 8.52
CA ALA A 69 4.79 -9.14 9.55
C ALA A 69 4.47 -7.70 9.99
N ALA A 70 5.48 -6.87 10.23
CA ALA A 70 5.32 -5.48 10.63
C ALA A 70 4.62 -4.65 9.54
N LYS A 71 5.00 -4.83 8.27
CA LYS A 71 4.32 -4.20 7.13
C LYS A 71 2.85 -4.59 7.04
N ALA A 72 2.52 -5.87 7.19
CA ALA A 72 1.14 -6.34 7.19
C ALA A 72 0.32 -5.71 8.33
N VAL A 73 0.88 -5.66 9.54
CA VAL A 73 0.22 -5.02 10.69
C VAL A 73 0.03 -3.52 10.44
N ALA A 74 1.03 -2.83 9.87
CA ALA A 74 0.92 -1.41 9.54
C ALA A 74 -0.19 -1.14 8.52
N LEU A 75 -0.25 -1.91 7.42
CA LEU A 75 -1.34 -1.82 6.44
C LEU A 75 -2.71 -2.02 7.09
N ASN A 76 -2.83 -3.04 7.95
CA ASN A 76 -4.09 -3.31 8.64
C ASN A 76 -4.51 -2.15 9.57
N ASN A 77 -3.54 -1.56 10.27
CA ASN A 77 -3.78 -0.50 11.24
C ASN A 77 -3.92 0.90 10.61
N MET A 78 -3.61 1.04 9.31
CA MET A 78 -3.89 2.25 8.55
C MET A 78 -5.39 2.59 8.56
N VAL A 79 -6.24 1.57 8.44
CA VAL A 79 -7.69 1.72 8.59
C VAL A 79 -8.01 1.98 10.05
N GLY A 80 -8.69 3.09 10.32
CA GLY A 80 -8.96 3.61 11.66
C GLY A 80 -7.96 4.66 12.15
N ALA A 81 -6.76 4.73 11.56
CA ALA A 81 -5.78 5.75 11.90
C ALA A 81 -6.11 7.10 11.24
N GLN A 82 -5.83 8.19 11.97
CA GLN A 82 -5.80 9.52 11.36
C GLN A 82 -4.49 9.67 10.60
N LEU A 83 -4.56 9.82 9.28
CA LEU A 83 -3.41 10.07 8.44
C LEU A 83 -3.23 11.57 8.21
N VAL A 84 -1.98 12.00 8.13
CA VAL A 84 -1.55 13.35 7.78
C VAL A 84 -0.73 13.25 6.50
N ALA A 85 -1.11 14.01 5.48
CA ALA A 85 -0.40 14.01 4.21
C ALA A 85 0.97 14.69 4.34
N GLU A 86 2.00 14.04 3.81
CA GLU A 86 3.36 14.59 3.66
C GLU A 86 3.63 15.06 2.23
N ALA A 87 3.06 14.38 1.23
CA ALA A 87 3.22 14.74 -0.16
C ALA A 87 1.99 14.38 -1.00
N PRO A 88 1.69 15.15 -2.07
CA PRO A 88 2.41 16.36 -2.52
C PRO A 88 2.24 17.57 -1.60
N VAL A 89 3.08 18.60 -1.79
CA VAL A 89 3.10 19.83 -0.97
C VAL A 89 1.73 20.50 -0.90
N THR A 90 0.92 20.40 -1.96
CA THR A 90 -0.43 20.99 -2.05
C THR A 90 -1.43 20.45 -1.03
N ILE A 91 -1.18 19.26 -0.48
CA ILE A 91 -2.02 18.65 0.57
C ILE A 91 -1.25 18.45 1.88
N ALA A 92 0.00 18.93 1.98
CA ALA A 92 0.81 18.71 3.17
C ALA A 92 0.08 19.21 4.43
N GLN A 93 0.16 18.41 5.51
CA GLN A 93 -0.52 18.60 6.79
C GLN A 93 -2.05 18.44 6.78
N GLN A 94 -2.67 18.23 5.62
CA GLN A 94 -4.11 17.92 5.55
C GLN A 94 -4.36 16.48 5.97
N THR A 95 -5.52 16.24 6.58
CA THR A 95 -5.81 14.97 7.24
C THR A 95 -6.78 14.11 6.44
N PHE A 96 -6.55 12.79 6.43
CA PHE A 96 -7.44 11.82 5.80
C PHE A 96 -7.53 10.56 6.66
N LYS A 97 -8.68 9.90 6.67
CA LYS A 97 -8.87 8.65 7.40
C LYS A 97 -9.83 7.73 6.67
N LEU A 98 -9.51 6.44 6.68
CA LEU A 98 -10.47 5.38 6.40
C LEU A 98 -11.12 4.93 7.71
N ASP A 99 -12.40 5.22 7.92
CA ASP A 99 -13.12 4.73 9.09
C ASP A 99 -13.45 3.23 8.94
N PRO A 100 -13.26 2.38 9.96
CA PRO A 100 -13.54 0.95 9.87
C PRO A 100 -14.99 0.59 9.47
N LYS A 101 -15.93 1.54 9.58
CA LYS A 101 -17.33 1.38 9.15
C LYS A 101 -17.54 1.62 7.65
N GLY A 102 -16.47 1.83 6.86
CA GLY A 102 -16.54 2.00 5.42
C GLY A 102 -16.77 3.44 4.95
N GLN A 103 -16.54 4.43 5.81
CA GLN A 103 -16.62 5.87 5.46
C GLN A 103 -15.22 6.48 5.38
N THR A 104 -15.03 7.46 4.53
CA THR A 104 -13.84 8.33 4.59
C THR A 104 -14.13 9.48 5.56
N VAL A 105 -13.09 9.96 6.25
CA VAL A 105 -13.18 11.12 7.14
C VAL A 105 -12.12 12.13 6.69
N VAL A 106 -12.58 13.25 6.16
CA VAL A 106 -11.77 14.28 5.52
C VAL A 106 -12.52 15.61 5.50
N ASN A 107 -11.81 16.73 5.64
CA ASN A 107 -12.41 18.05 5.50
C ASN A 107 -12.72 18.33 4.03
N LYS A 108 -14.02 18.44 3.69
CA LYS A 108 -14.48 18.62 2.29
C LYS A 108 -14.05 19.96 1.67
N ASN A 109 -13.66 20.93 2.48
CA ASN A 109 -13.15 22.22 2.02
C ASN A 109 -11.65 22.20 1.70
N GLU A 110 -10.95 21.11 1.99
CA GLU A 110 -9.51 20.97 1.77
C GLU A 110 -9.21 20.27 0.43
N THR A 111 -8.07 20.64 -0.16
CA THR A 111 -7.59 20.08 -1.43
C THR A 111 -7.47 18.56 -1.41
N ILE A 112 -7.14 17.98 -0.25
CA ILE A 112 -7.03 16.54 -0.07
C ILE A 112 -8.33 15.80 -0.39
N TYR A 113 -9.50 16.39 -0.09
CA TYR A 113 -10.78 15.77 -0.42
C TYR A 113 -10.88 15.51 -1.93
N GLN A 114 -10.59 16.54 -2.72
CA GLN A 114 -10.60 16.44 -4.19
C GLN A 114 -9.49 15.51 -4.70
N MET A 115 -8.28 15.59 -4.13
CA MET A 115 -7.15 14.74 -4.56
C MET A 115 -7.31 13.27 -4.18
N MET A 116 -8.11 12.96 -3.16
CA MET A 116 -8.54 11.62 -2.79
C MET A 116 -9.90 11.26 -3.43
N SER A 117 -10.18 11.85 -4.60
CA SER A 117 -11.31 11.57 -5.50
C SER A 117 -12.70 12.00 -5.01
N ALA A 118 -12.78 12.97 -4.08
CA ALA A 118 -14.02 13.50 -3.53
C ALA A 118 -14.96 12.39 -3.01
N THR A 119 -14.39 11.47 -2.23
CA THR A 119 -15.03 10.23 -1.80
C THR A 119 -15.52 10.34 -0.36
N ASP A 120 -16.69 9.74 -0.10
CA ASP A 120 -17.33 9.68 1.23
C ASP A 120 -17.31 8.26 1.83
N PHE A 121 -17.03 7.26 1.00
CA PHE A 121 -17.04 5.84 1.36
C PHE A 121 -15.77 5.15 0.89
N TRP A 122 -15.48 3.97 1.44
CA TRP A 122 -14.42 3.12 0.92
C TRP A 122 -14.73 1.64 1.14
N ARG A 123 -14.08 0.79 0.35
CA ARG A 123 -14.11 -0.67 0.48
C ARG A 123 -12.76 -1.27 0.12
N LEU A 124 -12.59 -2.56 0.45
CA LEU A 124 -11.51 -3.36 -0.12
C LEU A 124 -11.92 -3.87 -1.50
N GLY A 125 -11.12 -3.54 -2.51
CA GLY A 125 -11.11 -4.21 -3.80
C GLY A 125 -10.31 -5.52 -3.73
N ASN A 126 -10.00 -6.10 -4.90
CA ASN A 126 -9.20 -7.33 -4.96
C ASN A 126 -7.75 -7.10 -4.48
N ASP A 127 -7.10 -6.06 -5.00
CA ASP A 127 -5.73 -5.66 -4.68
C ASP A 127 -5.61 -4.17 -4.28
N THR A 128 -6.75 -3.49 -4.08
CA THR A 128 -6.83 -2.05 -3.87
C THR A 128 -7.71 -1.67 -2.67
N TYR A 129 -7.51 -0.46 -2.17
CA TYR A 129 -8.48 0.28 -1.39
C TYR A 129 -9.27 1.13 -2.38
N ASP A 130 -10.54 0.82 -2.55
CA ASP A 130 -11.41 1.56 -3.45
C ASP A 130 -12.05 2.69 -2.65
N LEU A 131 -11.84 3.92 -3.09
CA LEU A 131 -12.48 5.11 -2.53
C LEU A 131 -13.71 5.43 -3.37
N CYS A 132 -14.87 5.51 -2.74
CA CYS A 132 -16.15 5.57 -3.40
C CYS A 132 -16.85 6.91 -3.15
N VAL A 133 -17.45 7.46 -4.20
CA VAL A 133 -18.25 8.68 -4.10
C VAL A 133 -19.52 8.40 -3.30
N GLU A 134 -20.17 7.28 -3.57
CA GLU A 134 -21.42 6.85 -2.93
C GLU A 134 -21.29 5.45 -2.32
N GLN A 135 -22.22 5.11 -1.43
CA GLN A 135 -22.18 3.85 -0.67
C GLN A 135 -22.25 2.59 -1.55
N ASN A 136 -22.95 2.65 -2.69
CA ASN A 136 -23.01 1.55 -3.64
C ASN A 136 -21.68 1.31 -4.38
N CYS A 137 -20.72 2.24 -4.27
CA CYS A 137 -19.43 2.23 -4.96
C CYS A 137 -19.56 2.01 -6.48
N GLU A 138 -20.58 2.61 -7.11
CA GLU A 138 -20.70 2.63 -8.57
C GLU A 138 -19.57 3.45 -9.21
N TYR A 139 -19.27 4.62 -8.61
CA TYR A 139 -18.16 5.48 -8.98
C TYR A 139 -17.08 5.44 -7.90
N TYR A 140 -15.89 4.97 -8.26
CA TYR A 140 -14.78 4.81 -7.34
C TYR A 140 -13.43 5.01 -8.01
N SER A 141 -12.42 5.31 -7.20
CA SER A 141 -11.00 5.26 -7.59
C SER A 141 -10.28 4.18 -6.79
N SER A 142 -9.38 3.46 -7.45
CA SER A 142 -8.70 2.29 -6.86
C SER A 142 -7.27 2.63 -6.49
N TRP A 143 -6.86 2.33 -5.27
CA TRP A 143 -5.54 2.70 -4.76
C TRP A 143 -4.79 1.50 -4.23
N THR A 144 -3.54 1.34 -4.65
CA THR A 144 -2.61 0.45 -3.94
C THR A 144 -1.92 1.23 -2.83
N VAL A 145 -1.60 0.54 -1.74
CA VAL A 145 -0.88 1.14 -0.62
C VAL A 145 0.31 0.27 -0.26
N ASP A 146 1.51 0.85 -0.29
CA ASP A 146 2.72 0.25 0.29
C ASP A 146 3.12 0.98 1.57
N VAL A 147 3.94 0.31 2.38
CA VAL A 147 4.52 0.85 3.61
C VAL A 147 6.02 0.93 3.46
N GLU A 148 6.54 2.15 3.52
CA GLU A 148 7.96 2.47 3.61
C GLU A 148 8.36 2.79 5.04
N GLY A 149 9.65 2.61 5.35
CA GLY A 149 10.20 2.85 6.69
C GLY A 149 10.06 1.66 7.63
N SER A 150 10.31 1.91 8.92
CA SER A 150 10.23 0.89 9.97
C SER A 150 9.97 1.51 11.35
N GLY A 151 9.49 0.70 12.30
CA GLY A 151 9.22 1.17 13.66
C GLY A 151 8.11 2.22 13.69
N SER A 152 8.38 3.37 14.30
CA SER A 152 7.42 4.47 14.42
C SER A 152 7.47 5.48 13.27
N ASP A 153 8.45 5.40 12.37
CA ASP A 153 8.58 6.30 11.21
C ASP A 153 8.16 5.56 9.93
N LEU A 154 6.85 5.31 9.84
CA LEU A 154 6.22 4.65 8.70
C LEU A 154 5.59 5.68 7.78
N THR A 155 5.77 5.48 6.47
CA THR A 155 5.07 6.26 5.44
C THR A 155 4.19 5.33 4.62
N TYR A 156 2.89 5.64 4.53
CA TYR A 156 1.96 4.96 3.63
C TYR A 156 2.00 5.65 2.27
N VAL A 157 2.29 4.87 1.24
CA VAL A 157 2.44 5.35 -0.14
C VAL A 157 1.24 4.89 -0.94
N TRP A 158 0.31 5.80 -1.15
CA TRP A 158 -0.92 5.58 -1.89
C TRP A 158 -0.69 5.88 -3.36
N THR A 159 -0.84 4.87 -4.20
CA THR A 159 -0.68 5.01 -5.65
C THR A 159 -2.02 4.76 -6.33
N LEU A 160 -2.49 5.74 -7.10
CA LEU A 160 -3.72 5.61 -7.87
C LEU A 160 -3.50 4.60 -9.00
N LYS A 161 -4.33 3.57 -9.05
CA LYS A 161 -4.35 2.57 -10.12
C LYS A 161 -5.24 3.09 -11.25
N ILE A 162 -4.62 3.37 -12.39
CA ILE A 162 -5.29 3.77 -13.63
C ILE A 162 -4.95 2.70 -14.66
N GLU A 163 -5.98 2.10 -15.25
CA GLU A 163 -5.84 1.05 -16.25
C GLU A 163 -6.04 1.63 -17.65
N GLY A 164 -5.38 1.03 -18.64
CA GLY A 164 -5.57 1.39 -20.05
C GLY A 164 -4.81 2.65 -20.49
N SER A 165 -5.27 3.27 -21.57
CA SER A 165 -4.58 4.39 -22.25
C SER A 165 -4.51 5.66 -21.41
N ASP A 166 -5.31 5.77 -20.35
CA ASP A 166 -5.37 6.95 -19.48
C ASP A 166 -4.29 6.92 -18.39
N GLN A 167 -3.50 5.84 -18.32
CA GLN A 167 -2.42 5.73 -17.37
C GLN A 167 -1.34 6.80 -17.65
N PRO A 168 -1.03 7.68 -16.69
CA PRO A 168 -0.01 8.71 -16.88
C PRO A 168 1.40 8.12 -16.88
N ASP A 169 2.34 8.83 -17.54
CA ASP A 169 3.76 8.47 -17.58
C ASP A 169 4.39 8.30 -16.19
N LYS A 170 3.88 9.05 -15.20
CA LYS A 170 4.33 9.00 -13.82
C LYS A 170 3.16 8.59 -12.92
N PRO A 171 3.37 7.64 -11.98
CA PRO A 171 2.34 7.25 -11.03
C PRO A 171 1.86 8.45 -10.21
N LEU A 172 0.55 8.54 -9.99
CA LEU A 172 -0.03 9.58 -9.14
C LEU A 172 -0.01 9.10 -7.68
N VAL A 173 0.95 9.63 -6.92
CA VAL A 173 1.27 9.18 -5.56
C VAL A 173 0.89 10.21 -4.52
N ARG A 174 0.36 9.74 -3.39
CA ARG A 174 0.16 10.52 -2.15
C ARG A 174 0.84 9.79 -1.01
N ARG A 175 1.49 10.54 -0.13
CA ARG A 175 2.30 10.00 0.96
C ARG A 175 1.75 10.49 2.27
N PHE A 176 1.61 9.58 3.22
CA PHE A 176 0.94 9.83 4.48
C PHE A 176 1.73 9.26 5.64
N LYS A 177 1.66 9.92 6.79
CA LYS A 177 2.04 9.36 8.09
C LYS A 177 0.84 9.30 9.02
N VAL A 178 0.92 8.47 10.04
CA VAL A 178 -0.05 8.53 11.15
C VAL A 178 0.18 9.85 11.89
N ALA A 179 -0.90 10.55 12.25
CA ALA A 179 -0.84 11.69 13.16
C ALA A 179 -0.16 11.27 14.48
N LYS A 180 0.76 12.10 14.97
CA LYS A 180 1.44 11.88 16.25
C LYS A 180 0.55 12.24 17.43
#